data_AF-A0A4Q2A3Q7-F1
#
_entry.id   AF-A0A4Q2A3Q7-F1
#
_cell.length_a   1.000
_cell.length_b   1.000
_cell.length_c   1.000
_cell.angle_alpha   90.00
_cell.angle_beta   90.00
_cell.angle_gamma   90.00
#
_symmetry.space_group_name_H-M   'P 1'
#
loop_
_entity.id
_entity.type
_entity.pdbx_description
1 polymer ?
#
loop_
_entity_poly.entity_id
_entity_poly.type
_entity_poly.pdbx_seq_one_letter_code
_entity_poly.pdbx_strand_id
1 'polypeptide(L)'
;MLGKLFGVEEVKAELQEAREEIQVLEHKLERKEKVIKQLEDAVMILEENIKSLLDENDQLKARPDHFGRTSRASGEHMRLLKMYQCNQLSYREIADKMTEYTGEKWSKSTVHYLLTKP
;
A
#
# COMPACT_ATOMS: atom_id res chain seq x y z
N MET A 1 8.16 21.60 -76.65
CA MET A 1 7.13 20.82 -75.94
C MET A 1 7.70 19.75 -75.00
N LEU A 2 8.93 19.24 -75.20
CA LEU A 2 9.56 18.23 -74.34
C LEU A 2 9.83 18.68 -72.88
N GLY A 3 10.23 19.93 -72.65
CA GLY A 3 10.50 20.44 -71.29
C GLY A 3 9.27 20.56 -70.38
N LYS A 4 8.06 20.70 -70.94
CA LYS A 4 6.80 20.68 -70.17
C LYS A 4 6.40 19.27 -69.75
N LEU A 5 6.77 18.25 -70.53
CA LEU A 5 6.52 16.84 -70.20
C LEU A 5 7.47 16.35 -69.09
N PHE A 6 8.72 16.80 -69.09
CA PHE A 6 9.69 16.46 -68.03
C PHE A 6 9.28 16.99 -66.64
N GLY A 7 8.84 18.24 -66.55
CA GLY A 7 8.40 18.81 -65.26
C GLY A 7 7.09 18.20 -64.72
N VAL A 8 6.23 17.64 -65.58
CA VAL A 8 5.02 16.92 -65.13
C VAL A 8 5.37 15.57 -64.52
N GLU A 9 6.41 14.91 -65.02
CA GLU A 9 6.85 13.60 -64.55
C GLU A 9 7.61 13.68 -63.22
N GLU A 10 8.39 14.73 -62.99
CA GLU A 10 8.96 15.05 -61.66
C GLU A 10 7.86 15.32 -60.64
N VAL A 11 6.88 16.17 -60.96
CA VAL A 11 5.76 16.46 -60.05
C VAL A 11 4.93 15.22 -59.73
N LYS A 12 4.77 14.29 -60.69
CA LYS A 12 4.11 12.99 -60.43
C LYS A 12 4.92 12.11 -59.48
N ALA A 13 6.24 12.10 -59.60
CA ALA A 13 7.11 11.34 -58.71
C ALA A 13 7.06 11.90 -57.28
N GLU A 14 7.16 13.22 -57.12
CA GLU A 14 7.01 13.89 -55.82
C GLU A 14 5.63 13.67 -55.20
N LEU A 15 4.56 13.72 -56.02
CA LEU A 15 3.19 13.44 -55.55
C LEU A 15 3.03 11.98 -55.09
N GLN A 16 3.68 11.04 -55.77
CA GLN A 16 3.67 9.63 -55.41
C GLN A 16 4.43 9.39 -54.11
N GLU A 17 5.61 9.98 -53.96
CA GLU A 17 6.42 9.90 -52.74
C GLU A 17 5.66 10.50 -51.54
N ALA A 18 5.04 11.68 -51.71
CA ALA A 18 4.23 12.30 -50.68
C ALA A 18 3.02 11.43 -50.28
N ARG A 19 2.39 10.72 -51.24
CA ARG A 19 1.30 9.79 -50.94
C ARG A 19 1.76 8.58 -50.14
N GLU A 20 2.92 8.03 -50.47
CA GLU A 20 3.50 6.91 -49.74
C GLU A 20 3.88 7.33 -48.31
N GLU A 21 4.43 8.53 -48.15
CA GLU A 21 4.74 9.08 -46.83
C GLU A 21 3.47 9.31 -45.99
N ILE A 22 2.40 9.84 -46.59
CA ILE A 22 1.10 9.99 -45.92
C ILE A 22 0.58 8.65 -45.42
N GLN A 23 0.60 7.60 -46.26
CA GLN A 23 0.14 6.27 -45.85
C GLN A 23 0.94 5.69 -44.68
N VAL A 24 2.27 5.91 -44.68
CA VAL A 24 3.13 5.47 -43.57
C VAL A 24 2.80 6.24 -42.29
N LEU A 25 2.55 7.55 -42.40
CA LEU A 25 2.19 8.39 -41.25
C LEU A 25 0.81 8.05 -40.70
N GLU A 26 -0.19 7.79 -41.54
CA GLU A 26 -1.52 7.33 -41.15
C GLU A 26 -1.44 6.00 -40.38
N HIS A 27 -0.66 5.04 -40.88
CA HIS A 27 -0.47 3.76 -40.19
C HIS A 27 0.25 3.92 -38.85
N LYS A 28 1.23 4.83 -38.77
CA LYS A 28 1.89 5.16 -37.49
C LYS A 28 0.93 5.82 -36.52
N LEU A 29 0.03 6.68 -37.01
CA LEU A 29 -0.98 7.35 -36.20
C LEU A 29 -1.97 6.32 -35.62
N GLU A 30 -2.52 5.43 -36.44
CA GLU A 30 -3.44 4.38 -36.01
C GLU A 30 -2.82 3.49 -34.92
N ARG A 31 -1.54 3.11 -35.09
CA ARG A 31 -0.79 2.36 -34.07
C ARG A 31 -0.66 3.13 -32.76
N LYS A 32 -0.38 4.44 -32.83
CA LYS A 32 -0.25 5.29 -31.65
C LYS A 32 -1.59 5.45 -30.94
N GLU A 33 -2.69 5.65 -31.67
CA GLU A 33 -4.04 5.74 -31.11
C GLU A 33 -4.41 4.45 -30.37
N LYS A 34 -4.08 3.28 -30.95
CA LYS A 34 -4.29 2.00 -30.28
C LYS A 34 -3.51 1.88 -28.97
N VAL A 35 -2.25 2.32 -28.96
CA VAL A 35 -1.41 2.31 -27.74
C VAL A 35 -1.95 3.29 -26.70
N ILE A 36 -2.38 4.49 -27.11
CA ILE A 36 -2.99 5.48 -26.20
C ILE A 36 -4.21 4.86 -25.51
N LYS A 37 -5.11 4.24 -26.28
CA LYS A 37 -6.29 3.58 -25.72
C LYS A 37 -5.94 2.49 -24.70
N GLN A 38 -4.92 1.68 -24.99
CA GLN A 38 -4.45 0.66 -24.05
C GLN A 38 -3.88 1.26 -22.75
N LEU A 39 -3.21 2.41 -22.85
CA LEU A 39 -2.70 3.13 -21.69
C LEU A 39 -3.83 3.76 -20.87
N GLU A 40 -4.85 4.33 -21.53
CA GLU A 40 -6.04 4.86 -20.86
C GLU A 40 -6.78 3.77 -20.08
N ASP A 41 -6.99 2.60 -20.68
CA ASP A 41 -7.59 1.44 -20.00
C ASP A 41 -6.75 1.00 -18.79
N ALA A 42 -5.41 0.99 -18.91
CA ALA A 42 -4.52 0.62 -17.82
C ALA A 42 -4.52 1.65 -16.67
N VAL A 43 -4.59 2.95 -17.00
CA VAL A 43 -4.69 4.02 -16.00
C VAL A 43 -6.00 3.89 -15.22
N MET A 44 -7.13 3.64 -15.91
CA MET A 44 -8.42 3.45 -15.27
C MET A 44 -8.40 2.28 -14.25
N ILE A 45 -7.81 1.15 -14.63
CA ILE A 45 -7.63 0.00 -13.72
C ILE A 45 -6.77 0.36 -12.50
N LEU A 46 -5.69 1.13 -12.70
CA LEU A 46 -4.84 1.57 -11.59
C LEU A 46 -5.57 2.51 -10.64
N GLU A 47 -6.38 3.44 -11.16
CA GLU A 47 -7.20 4.35 -10.34
C GLU A 47 -8.21 3.57 -9.49
N GLU A 48 -8.88 2.57 -10.05
CA GLU A 48 -9.79 1.68 -9.30
C GLU A 48 -9.05 0.91 -8.20
N ASN A 49 -7.88 0.36 -8.50
CA ASN A 49 -7.06 -0.35 -7.52
C ASN A 49 -6.58 0.56 -6.38
N ILE A 50 -6.14 1.79 -6.70
CA ILE A 50 -5.74 2.78 -5.68
C ILE A 50 -6.91 3.08 -4.76
N LYS A 51 -8.11 3.29 -5.31
CA LYS A 51 -9.31 3.54 -4.52
C LYS A 51 -9.62 2.37 -3.58
N SER A 52 -9.58 1.13 -4.07
CA SER A 52 -9.79 -0.06 -3.24
C SER A 52 -8.76 -0.16 -2.10
N LEU A 53 -7.48 0.11 -2.39
CA LEU A 53 -6.42 0.07 -1.38
C LEU A 53 -6.57 1.17 -0.32
N LEU A 54 -7.05 2.35 -0.71
CA LEU A 54 -7.36 3.42 0.24
C LEU A 54 -8.54 3.03 1.13
N ASP A 55 -9.60 2.47 0.56
CA ASP A 55 -10.76 1.97 1.33
C ASP A 55 -10.34 0.86 2.32
N GLU A 56 -9.49 -0.07 1.90
CA GLU A 56 -8.91 -1.09 2.80
C GLU A 56 -8.04 -0.47 3.89
N ASN A 57 -7.22 0.53 3.58
CA ASN A 57 -6.37 1.21 4.55
C ASN A 57 -7.21 1.94 5.61
N ASP A 58 -8.29 2.59 5.19
CA ASP A 58 -9.21 3.28 6.09
C ASP A 58 -9.97 2.27 6.97
N GLN A 59 -10.36 1.11 6.43
CA GLN A 59 -10.90 0.02 7.24
C GLN A 59 -9.88 -0.51 8.27
N LEU A 60 -8.61 -0.66 7.90
CA LEU A 60 -7.57 -1.10 8.81
C LEU A 60 -7.28 -0.07 9.92
N LYS A 61 -7.33 1.23 9.60
CA LYS A 61 -7.23 2.32 10.59
C LYS A 61 -8.46 2.40 11.50
N ALA A 62 -9.63 2.12 10.96
CA ALA A 62 -10.89 2.15 11.70
C ALA A 62 -11.11 0.89 12.55
N ARG A 63 -10.39 -0.20 12.27
CA ARG A 63 -10.34 -1.33 13.20
C ARG A 63 -9.81 -0.80 14.52
N PRO A 64 -10.55 -0.98 15.63
CA PRO A 64 -10.03 -0.67 16.94
C PRO A 64 -8.70 -1.39 17.04
N ASP A 65 -7.66 -0.70 17.51
CA ASP A 65 -6.44 -1.32 17.98
C ASP A 65 -6.85 -2.43 18.98
N HIS A 66 -7.07 -3.65 18.50
CA HIS A 66 -7.13 -4.84 19.35
C HIS A 66 -5.72 -5.14 19.91
N PHE A 67 -4.71 -4.38 19.46
CA PHE A 67 -3.41 -4.19 20.08
C PHE A 67 -3.36 -3.01 21.06
N GLY A 68 -4.49 -2.38 21.36
CA GLY A 68 -4.68 -1.38 22.40
C GLY A 68 -4.61 -2.07 23.76
N ARG A 69 -3.38 -2.30 24.22
CA ARG A 69 -2.95 -3.22 25.29
C ARG A 69 -2.91 -4.68 24.81
N THR A 70 -1.99 -5.00 23.89
CA THR A 70 -1.21 -6.23 24.09
C THR A 70 -0.72 -6.17 25.54
N SER A 71 -1.36 -6.96 26.38
CA SER A 71 -0.93 -7.21 27.74
C SER A 71 0.58 -7.45 27.68
N ARG A 72 1.39 -6.52 28.20
CA ARG A 72 2.83 -6.74 28.46
C ARG A 72 3.04 -8.03 29.27
N ALA A 73 2.00 -8.51 29.94
CA ALA A 73 1.99 -9.82 30.56
C ALA A 73 1.72 -10.93 29.55
N SER A 74 2.74 -11.74 29.27
CA SER A 74 2.57 -13.07 28.69
C SER A 74 1.75 -13.97 29.64
N GLY A 75 1.35 -15.16 29.17
CA GLY A 75 0.68 -16.14 30.04
C GLY A 75 1.50 -16.51 31.29
N GLU A 76 2.83 -16.52 31.15
CA GLU A 76 3.75 -16.75 32.27
C GLU A 76 3.76 -15.58 33.26
N HIS A 77 3.78 -14.34 32.77
CA HIS A 77 3.64 -13.16 33.63
C HIS A 77 2.33 -13.22 34.42
N MET A 78 1.21 -13.61 33.79
CA MET A 78 -0.07 -13.77 34.49
C MET A 78 -0.04 -14.88 35.54
N ARG A 79 0.67 -15.98 35.29
CA ARG A 79 0.85 -17.06 36.28
C ARG A 79 1.62 -16.57 37.51
N LEU A 80 2.71 -15.84 37.31
CA LEU A 80 3.53 -15.27 38.38
C LEU A 80 2.76 -14.22 39.19
N LEU A 81 2.05 -13.31 38.52
CA LEU A 81 1.21 -12.31 39.18
C LEU A 81 0.16 -12.96 40.10
N LYS A 82 -0.54 -14.01 39.63
CA LYS A 82 -1.52 -14.75 40.44
C LYS A 82 -0.86 -15.50 41.59
N MET A 83 0.29 -16.12 41.38
CA MET A 83 1.04 -16.79 42.44
C MET A 83 1.43 -15.81 43.55
N TYR A 84 1.97 -14.64 43.20
CA TYR A 84 2.31 -13.62 44.20
C TYR A 84 1.07 -13.05 44.90
N GLN A 85 -0.06 -12.91 44.20
CA GLN A 85 -1.33 -12.54 44.80
C GLN A 85 -1.84 -13.59 45.81
N CYS A 86 -1.74 -14.89 45.49
CA CYS A 86 -2.08 -15.97 46.41
C CYS A 86 -1.18 -15.98 47.65
N ASN A 87 0.07 -15.56 47.52
CA ASN A 87 1.01 -15.37 48.62
C ASN A 87 0.78 -14.06 49.41
N GLN A 88 -0.31 -13.33 49.13
CA GLN A 88 -0.74 -12.10 49.82
C GLN A 88 0.23 -10.92 49.69
N LEU A 89 1.05 -10.88 48.63
CA LEU A 89 1.91 -9.73 48.35
C LEU A 89 1.08 -8.52 47.90
N SER A 90 1.50 -7.33 48.32
CA SER A 90 0.90 -6.08 47.84
C SER A 90 1.24 -5.84 46.37
N TYR A 91 0.39 -5.08 45.66
CA TYR A 91 0.64 -4.73 44.25
C TYR A 91 1.98 -4.02 44.01
N ARG A 92 2.55 -3.36 45.03
CA ARG A 92 3.87 -2.74 44.95
C ARG A 92 4.98 -3.79 44.99
N GLU A 93 4.93 -4.70 45.95
CA GLU A 93 5.90 -5.82 46.06
C GLU A 93 5.86 -6.74 44.84
N ILE A 94 4.67 -6.98 44.29
CA ILE A 94 4.51 -7.73 43.05
C ILE A 94 5.19 -6.99 41.87
N ALA A 95 5.04 -5.68 41.77
CA ALA A 95 5.70 -4.90 40.73
C ALA A 95 7.22 -4.94 40.85
N ASP A 96 7.76 -4.86 42.07
CA ASP A 96 9.19 -4.95 42.31
C ASP A 96 9.73 -6.35 41.92
N LYS A 97 9.03 -7.43 42.29
CA LYS A 97 9.39 -8.80 41.88
C LYS A 97 9.28 -9.05 40.37
N MET A 98 8.28 -8.48 39.72
CA MET A 98 8.16 -8.57 38.25
C MET A 98 9.25 -7.77 37.55
N THR A 99 9.69 -6.66 38.14
CA THR A 99 10.83 -5.88 37.63
C THR A 99 12.13 -6.68 37.72
N GLU A 100 12.35 -7.34 38.84
CA GLU A 100 13.50 -8.25 39.03
C GLU A 100 13.47 -9.43 38.04
N TYR A 101 12.30 -10.05 37.84
CA TYR A 101 12.12 -11.19 36.94
C TYR A 101 12.30 -10.83 35.46
N THR A 102 11.74 -9.70 35.01
CA THR A 102 11.72 -9.34 33.59
C THR A 102 12.87 -8.44 33.15
N GLY A 103 13.57 -7.81 34.09
CA GLY A 103 14.55 -6.76 33.80
C GLY A 103 13.94 -5.43 33.32
N GLU A 104 12.61 -5.37 33.15
CA GLU A 104 11.87 -4.17 32.76
C GLU A 104 11.15 -3.56 33.96
N LYS A 105 10.97 -2.23 33.99
CA LYS A 105 10.29 -1.57 35.12
C LYS A 105 8.78 -1.82 35.09
N TRP A 106 8.26 -2.50 36.13
CA TRP A 106 6.83 -2.67 36.37
C TRP A 106 6.31 -1.63 37.35
N SER A 107 5.07 -1.19 37.16
CA SER A 107 4.40 -0.26 38.06
C SER A 107 3.27 -0.92 38.85
N LYS A 108 3.00 -0.41 40.05
CA LYS A 108 1.87 -0.84 40.89
C LYS A 108 0.54 -0.75 40.12
N SER A 109 0.33 0.31 39.33
CA SER A 109 -0.91 0.50 38.56
C SER A 109 -1.04 -0.51 37.43
N THR A 110 0.07 -0.89 36.78
CA THR A 110 0.09 -1.97 35.79
C THR A 110 -0.29 -3.31 36.41
N VAL A 111 0.30 -3.65 37.57
CA VAL A 111 -0.03 -4.90 38.29
C VAL A 111 -1.48 -4.92 38.74
N HIS A 112 -1.96 -3.84 39.35
CA HIS A 112 -3.35 -3.73 39.79
C HIS A 112 -4.30 -3.93 38.62
N TYR A 113 -4.09 -3.21 37.51
CA TYR A 113 -4.92 -3.35 36.31
C TYR A 113 -4.95 -4.78 35.78
N LEU A 114 -3.82 -5.48 35.74
CA LEU A 114 -3.75 -6.86 35.22
C LEU A 114 -4.43 -7.88 36.14
N LEU A 115 -4.40 -7.67 37.45
CA LEU A 115 -5.00 -8.58 38.43
C LEU A 115 -6.49 -8.31 38.68
N THR A 116 -6.99 -7.12 38.34
CA THR A 116 -8.40 -6.74 38.52
C THR A 116 -9.20 -6.63 37.22
N LYS A 117 -8.55 -6.76 36.06
CA LYS A 117 -9.25 -6.86 34.78
C LYS A 117 -10.07 -8.17 34.74
N PRO A 118 -11.36 -8.11 34.38
CA PRO A 118 -12.20 -9.30 34.22
C PRO A 118 -11.69 -10.24 33.11
#